data_AF-A0A285NFG9-F1
#
_entry.id   AF-A0A285NFG9-F1
#
_cell.length_a   1.000
_cell.length_b   1.000
_cell.length_c   1.000
_cell.angle_alpha   90.00
_cell.angle_beta   90.00
_cell.angle_gamma   90.00
#
_symmetry.space_group_name_H-M   'P 1'
#
loop_
_entity.id
_entity.type
_entity.pdbx_description
1 polymer ?
#
loop_
_entity_poly.entity_id
_entity_poly.type
_entity_poly.pdbx_seq_one_letter_code
_entity_poly.pdbx_strand_id
1 'polypeptide(L)'
;MRILKFFLVAIVIALVALIACFPSLRSYAVWLVTQPNQGQSQCFGSVKSGRLAYGIHLPFSGENFRAYSFPGWLIGRANAHTKVRDIVLATYQALSTSHPDLKFTFGEISWPWGGKLWPHVTHRNGEAVDFFVPVIDKRSGKSDFFPSSLFNKLGYNFEFDAKGRSSVYDIDFAGLAVFLHELRKQAAIAGAPVQLVIFAPELQQFLFRTSEGADLSSILRFSRKRSWVRHDEHIHVVFDLPCKRG
;
A
#
# COMPACT_ATOMS: atom_id res chain seq x y z
N MET A 1 21.04 16.31 -27.29
CA MET A 1 19.59 15.99 -27.45
C MET A 1 19.27 14.89 -28.47
N ARG A 2 19.87 14.86 -29.67
CA ARG A 2 19.57 13.80 -30.68
C ARG A 2 19.99 12.39 -30.25
N ILE A 3 21.19 12.24 -29.67
CA ILE A 3 21.72 10.93 -29.22
C ILE A 3 20.81 10.29 -28.16
N LEU A 4 20.32 11.07 -27.20
CA LEU A 4 19.41 10.58 -26.15
C LEU A 4 18.08 10.04 -26.72
N LYS A 5 17.57 10.64 -27.81
CA LYS A 5 16.38 10.15 -28.51
C LYS A 5 16.62 8.80 -29.19
N PHE A 6 17.78 8.61 -29.84
CA PHE A 6 18.13 7.33 -30.47
C PHE A 6 18.30 6.21 -29.46
N PHE A 7 18.93 6.49 -28.31
CA PHE A 7 19.04 5.52 -27.22
C PHE A 7 17.67 5.15 -26.65
N LEU A 8 16.79 6.12 -26.43
CA LEU A 8 15.44 5.85 -25.94
C LEU A 8 14.62 4.99 -26.93
N VAL A 9 14.71 5.30 -28.24
CA VAL A 9 14.05 4.51 -29.29
C VAL A 9 14.60 3.09 -29.34
N ALA A 10 15.91 2.90 -29.25
CA ALA A 10 16.53 1.58 -29.22
C ALA A 10 16.09 0.74 -28.00
N ILE A 11 15.98 1.36 -26.82
CA ILE A 11 15.48 0.71 -25.60
C ILE A 11 14.01 0.29 -25.77
N VAL A 12 13.17 1.17 -26.32
CA VAL A 12 11.76 0.84 -26.58
C VAL A 12 11.64 -0.31 -27.58
N ILE A 13 12.41 -0.30 -28.68
CA ILE A 13 12.42 -1.38 -29.66
C ILE A 13 12.87 -2.70 -29.02
N ALA A 14 13.93 -2.67 -28.20
CA ALA A 14 14.42 -3.84 -27.49
C ALA A 14 13.38 -4.41 -26.53
N LEU A 15 12.70 -3.56 -25.75
CA LEU A 15 11.62 -3.97 -24.84
C LEU A 15 10.42 -4.57 -25.60
N VAL A 16 10.01 -3.96 -26.71
CA VAL A 16 8.93 -4.48 -27.57
C VAL A 16 9.31 -5.84 -28.15
N ALA A 17 10.54 -6.00 -28.64
CA ALA A 17 11.05 -7.27 -29.14
C ALA A 17 11.08 -8.34 -28.03
N LEU A 18 11.50 -7.97 -26.81
CA LEU A 18 11.52 -8.87 -25.65
C LEU A 18 10.10 -9.31 -25.26
N ILE A 19 9.13 -8.40 -25.24
CA ILE A 19 7.73 -8.75 -24.96
C ILE A 19 7.17 -9.66 -26.08
N ALA A 20 7.52 -9.40 -27.34
CA ALA A 20 7.03 -10.19 -28.47
C ALA A 20 7.62 -11.60 -28.52
N CYS A 21 8.90 -11.77 -28.20
CA CYS A 21 9.61 -13.06 -28.28
C CYS A 21 9.38 -13.99 -27.07
N PHE A 22 8.85 -13.48 -25.95
CA PHE A 22 8.62 -14.26 -24.73
C PHE A 22 7.12 -14.30 -24.39
N PRO A 23 6.41 -15.39 -24.72
CA PRO A 23 4.95 -15.50 -24.50
C PRO A 23 4.51 -15.26 -23.05
N SER A 24 5.35 -15.63 -22.07
CA SER A 24 5.12 -15.37 -20.65
C SER A 24 5.15 -13.88 -20.33
N LEU A 25 6.12 -13.12 -20.87
CA LEU A 25 6.21 -11.67 -20.72
C LEU A 25 5.07 -10.96 -21.45
N ARG A 26 4.67 -11.44 -22.63
CA ARG A 26 3.48 -10.94 -23.34
C ARG A 26 2.22 -11.13 -22.51
N SER A 27 2.03 -12.33 -21.95
CA SER A 27 0.86 -12.65 -21.12
C SER A 27 0.83 -11.78 -19.86
N TYR A 28 1.99 -11.54 -19.25
CA TYR A 28 2.13 -10.65 -18.10
C TYR A 28 1.85 -9.18 -18.45
N ALA A 29 2.39 -8.67 -19.55
CA ALA A 29 2.16 -7.30 -20.01
C ALA A 29 0.68 -7.07 -20.35
N VAL A 30 0.04 -8.03 -21.02
CA VAL A 30 -1.40 -7.98 -21.28
C VAL A 30 -2.18 -8.01 -19.97
N TRP A 31 -1.82 -8.88 -19.01
CA TRP A 31 -2.47 -8.92 -17.70
C TRP A 31 -2.31 -7.59 -16.93
N LEU A 32 -1.13 -6.97 -16.97
CA LEU A 32 -0.86 -5.67 -16.36
C LEU A 32 -1.74 -4.56 -16.94
N VAL A 33 -1.93 -4.53 -18.26
CA VAL A 33 -2.68 -3.45 -18.92
C VAL A 33 -4.18 -3.69 -18.88
N THR A 34 -4.61 -4.92 -19.13
CA THR A 34 -6.03 -5.22 -19.31
C THR A 34 -6.75 -5.49 -18.00
N GLN A 35 -6.01 -5.80 -16.91
CA GLN A 35 -6.54 -6.31 -15.64
C GLN A 35 -7.84 -7.07 -15.88
N PRO A 36 -7.80 -8.17 -16.66
CA PRO A 36 -9.00 -8.74 -17.25
C PRO A 36 -10.02 -8.92 -16.14
N ASN A 37 -11.27 -8.51 -16.40
CA ASN A 37 -12.38 -8.44 -15.44
C ASN A 37 -12.76 -9.86 -14.97
N GLN A 38 -11.81 -10.53 -14.31
CA GLN A 38 -11.74 -11.96 -14.02
C GLN A 38 -12.59 -12.27 -12.80
N GLY A 39 -13.85 -11.83 -12.81
CA GLY A 39 -14.75 -11.98 -11.69
C GLY A 39 -14.17 -11.46 -10.37
N GLN A 40 -14.75 -11.92 -9.27
CA GLN A 40 -14.29 -11.60 -7.93
C GLN A 40 -13.05 -12.45 -7.59
N SER A 41 -11.96 -11.84 -7.12
CA SER A 41 -10.83 -12.60 -6.56
C SER A 41 -11.32 -13.62 -5.52
N GLN A 42 -10.57 -14.70 -5.33
CA GLN A 42 -10.83 -15.65 -4.25
C GLN A 42 -9.60 -15.75 -3.35
N CYS A 43 -9.76 -15.39 -2.08
CA CYS A 43 -8.74 -15.61 -1.07
C CYS A 43 -8.94 -16.96 -0.34
N PHE A 44 -7.82 -17.54 0.11
CA PHE A 44 -7.76 -18.81 0.83
C PHE A 44 -6.85 -18.69 2.05
N GLY A 45 -7.20 -19.40 3.13
CA GLY A 45 -6.40 -19.45 4.36
C GLY A 45 -6.37 -18.11 5.11
N SER A 46 -5.20 -17.76 5.64
CA SER A 46 -4.96 -16.54 6.42
C SER A 46 -3.84 -15.69 5.83
N VAL A 47 -3.70 -14.45 6.32
CA VAL A 47 -2.61 -13.54 5.93
C VAL A 47 -1.21 -14.13 6.11
N LYS A 48 -1.00 -15.11 7.01
CA LYS A 48 0.30 -15.77 7.25
C LYS A 48 0.45 -17.13 6.57
N SER A 49 -0.64 -17.75 6.15
CA SER A 49 -0.66 -19.07 5.51
C SER A 49 -1.87 -19.13 4.58
N GLY A 50 -1.68 -18.65 3.37
CA GLY A 50 -2.77 -18.46 2.41
C GLY A 50 -2.27 -18.27 1.00
N ARG A 51 -3.22 -18.11 0.09
CA ARG A 51 -3.00 -17.80 -1.32
C ARG A 51 -4.14 -16.94 -1.84
N LEU A 52 -3.93 -16.35 -3.01
CA LEU A 52 -4.90 -15.53 -3.70
C LEU A 52 -5.09 -16.09 -5.11
N ALA A 53 -6.33 -16.18 -5.57
CA ALA A 53 -6.63 -16.44 -6.97
C ALA A 53 -7.15 -15.14 -7.60
N TYR A 54 -6.66 -14.82 -8.79
CA TYR A 54 -7.05 -13.64 -9.55
C TYR A 54 -6.83 -12.34 -8.76
N GLY A 55 -5.68 -12.25 -8.07
CA GLY A 55 -5.27 -11.02 -7.41
C GLY A 55 -5.10 -9.88 -8.41
N ILE A 56 -5.42 -8.68 -7.96
CA ILE A 56 -5.51 -7.50 -8.82
C ILE A 56 -4.71 -6.36 -8.24
N HIS A 57 -3.96 -5.65 -9.08
CA HIS A 57 -3.07 -4.61 -8.61
C HIS A 57 -3.80 -3.29 -8.39
N LEU A 58 -3.33 -2.55 -7.39
CA LEU A 58 -3.65 -1.13 -7.30
C LEU A 58 -2.90 -0.38 -8.41
N PRO A 59 -3.49 0.67 -9.02
CA PRO A 59 -2.77 1.56 -9.93
C PRO A 59 -1.48 2.08 -9.30
N PHE A 60 -0.45 2.32 -10.13
CA PHE A 60 0.82 2.84 -9.63
C PHE A 60 0.65 4.20 -8.94
N SER A 61 -0.24 5.06 -9.43
CA SER A 61 -0.54 6.36 -8.82
C SER A 61 -1.96 6.84 -9.16
N GLY A 62 -2.43 7.82 -8.38
CA GLY A 62 -3.63 8.61 -8.63
C GLY A 62 -3.43 10.05 -8.16
N GLU A 63 -4.52 10.78 -7.93
CA GLU A 63 -4.49 12.22 -7.61
C GLU A 63 -3.71 12.55 -6.33
N ASN A 64 -3.85 11.71 -5.30
CA ASN A 64 -3.27 11.92 -3.97
C ASN A 64 -2.49 10.70 -3.45
N PHE A 65 -2.30 9.66 -4.27
CA PHE A 65 -1.62 8.44 -3.84
C PHE A 65 -0.60 7.93 -4.86
N ARG A 66 0.41 7.19 -4.39
CA ARG A 66 1.33 6.42 -5.24
C ARG A 66 1.79 5.12 -4.57
N ALA A 67 2.25 4.18 -5.38
CA ALA A 67 2.96 3.00 -4.91
C ALA A 67 4.37 3.38 -4.41
N TYR A 68 4.85 2.66 -3.41
CA TYR A 68 6.19 2.83 -2.84
C TYR A 68 7.33 2.63 -3.84
N SER A 69 7.16 1.77 -4.85
CA SER A 69 8.25 1.39 -5.75
C SER A 69 7.71 0.97 -7.11
N PHE A 70 8.19 1.62 -8.17
CA PHE A 70 7.82 1.22 -9.54
C PHE A 70 8.28 -0.22 -9.86
N PRO A 71 9.53 -0.64 -9.58
CA PRO A 71 9.92 -2.04 -9.77
C PRO A 71 9.10 -3.02 -8.94
N GLY A 72 8.85 -2.72 -7.66
CA GLY A 72 8.05 -3.60 -6.78
C GLY A 72 6.61 -3.75 -7.24
N TRP A 73 6.00 -2.64 -7.66
CA TRP A 73 4.69 -2.60 -8.30
C TRP A 73 4.69 -3.40 -9.61
N LEU A 74 5.68 -3.17 -10.48
CA LEU A 74 5.78 -3.76 -11.81
C LEU A 74 5.93 -5.28 -11.78
N ILE A 75 6.62 -5.84 -10.79
CA ILE A 75 6.73 -7.30 -10.64
C ILE A 75 5.53 -7.92 -9.90
N GLY A 76 4.58 -7.10 -9.44
CA GLY A 76 3.32 -7.54 -8.88
C GLY A 76 3.29 -7.72 -7.36
N ARG A 77 4.12 -7.01 -6.58
CA ARG A 77 4.05 -7.03 -5.10
C ARG A 77 2.89 -6.22 -4.51
N ALA A 78 2.16 -5.50 -5.35
CA ALA A 78 1.05 -4.62 -5.00
C ALA A 78 -0.32 -5.17 -5.44
N ASN A 79 -0.51 -6.49 -5.41
CA ASN A 79 -1.79 -7.11 -5.73
C ASN A 79 -2.62 -7.38 -4.47
N ALA A 80 -3.91 -7.07 -4.54
CA ALA A 80 -4.87 -7.27 -3.48
C ALA A 80 -5.99 -8.21 -3.95
N HIS A 81 -6.81 -8.67 -2.99
CA HIS A 81 -8.15 -9.13 -3.32
C HIS A 81 -8.98 -7.98 -3.93
N THR A 82 -9.82 -8.23 -4.94
CA THR A 82 -10.61 -7.18 -5.62
C THR A 82 -11.30 -6.21 -4.66
N LYS A 83 -12.01 -6.76 -3.65
CA LYS A 83 -12.69 -5.94 -2.65
C LYS A 83 -11.75 -5.02 -1.85
N VAL A 84 -10.55 -5.49 -1.49
CA VAL A 84 -9.55 -4.68 -0.78
C VAL A 84 -9.02 -3.58 -1.70
N ARG A 85 -8.72 -3.89 -2.97
CA ARG A 85 -8.34 -2.87 -3.96
C ARG A 85 -9.41 -1.77 -4.02
N ASP A 86 -10.67 -2.16 -4.14
CA ASP A 86 -11.78 -1.22 -4.32
C ASP A 86 -11.97 -0.32 -3.09
N ILE A 87 -11.87 -0.88 -1.88
CA ILE A 87 -11.89 -0.11 -0.63
C ILE A 87 -10.77 0.93 -0.61
N VAL A 88 -9.55 0.52 -0.96
CA VAL A 88 -8.39 1.43 -0.92
C VAL A 88 -8.52 2.54 -1.95
N LEU A 89 -8.96 2.22 -3.17
CA LEU A 89 -9.16 3.24 -4.21
C LEU A 89 -10.30 4.20 -3.87
N ALA A 90 -11.41 3.69 -3.34
CA ALA A 90 -12.52 4.52 -2.87
C ALA A 90 -12.08 5.45 -1.73
N THR A 91 -11.21 4.96 -0.84
CA THR A 91 -10.62 5.76 0.24
C THR A 91 -9.80 6.91 -0.33
N TYR A 92 -8.89 6.62 -1.27
CA TYR A 92 -8.09 7.67 -1.89
C TYR A 92 -8.93 8.68 -2.68
N GLN A 93 -9.94 8.21 -3.41
CA GLN A 93 -10.85 9.08 -4.16
C GLN A 93 -11.64 10.02 -3.23
N ALA A 94 -12.18 9.50 -2.12
CA ALA A 94 -12.88 10.31 -1.14
C ALA A 94 -11.95 11.35 -0.49
N LEU A 95 -10.70 10.97 -0.22
CA LEU A 95 -9.69 11.85 0.34
C LEU A 95 -9.13 12.85 -0.67
N SER A 96 -9.08 12.54 -1.97
CA SER A 96 -8.64 13.51 -2.97
C SER A 96 -9.64 14.66 -3.12
N THR A 97 -10.91 14.39 -2.83
CA THR A 97 -11.97 15.40 -2.80
C THR A 97 -12.00 16.17 -1.48
N SER A 98 -11.96 15.47 -0.33
CA SER A 98 -12.11 16.11 0.98
C SER A 98 -10.83 16.72 1.55
N HIS A 99 -9.68 16.18 1.19
CA HIS A 99 -8.35 16.57 1.69
C HIS A 99 -7.31 16.53 0.55
N PRO A 100 -7.47 17.34 -0.51
CA PRO A 100 -6.66 17.25 -1.74
C PRO A 100 -5.15 17.45 -1.52
N ASP A 101 -4.79 18.13 -0.43
CA ASP A 101 -3.40 18.40 -0.07
C ASP A 101 -2.68 17.18 0.54
N LEU A 102 -3.41 16.22 1.12
CA LEU A 102 -2.80 15.03 1.72
C LEU A 102 -2.23 14.12 0.63
N LYS A 103 -1.02 13.61 0.85
CA LYS A 103 -0.32 12.68 -0.04
C LYS A 103 -0.08 11.35 0.66
N PHE A 104 -0.41 10.27 -0.03
CA PHE A 104 -0.37 8.92 0.51
C PHE A 104 0.55 8.02 -0.31
N THR A 105 1.32 7.17 0.38
CA THR A 105 2.12 6.14 -0.26
C THR A 105 1.68 4.77 0.27
N PHE A 106 1.30 3.85 -0.61
CA PHE A 106 1.04 2.47 -0.22
C PHE A 106 2.24 1.58 -0.53
N GLY A 107 2.47 0.60 0.32
CA GLY A 107 3.55 -0.36 0.25
C GLY A 107 3.12 -1.67 -0.39
N GLU A 108 3.58 -2.76 0.23
CA GLU A 108 3.39 -4.12 -0.27
C GLU A 108 2.03 -4.70 0.13
N ILE A 109 1.50 -5.62 -0.68
CA ILE A 109 0.16 -6.19 -0.49
C ILE A 109 0.17 -7.71 -0.63
N SER A 110 0.45 -8.22 -1.82
CA SER A 110 0.65 -9.65 -2.08
C SER A 110 1.11 -9.83 -3.54
N TRP A 111 1.55 -11.05 -3.87
CA TRP A 111 1.63 -11.51 -5.26
C TRP A 111 0.23 -11.66 -5.86
N PRO A 112 0.06 -11.62 -7.20
CA PRO A 112 -1.26 -11.83 -7.80
C PRO A 112 -1.83 -13.24 -7.54
N TRP A 113 -0.97 -14.21 -7.23
CA TRP A 113 -1.34 -15.56 -6.76
C TRP A 113 -1.23 -15.75 -5.23
N GLY A 114 -0.88 -14.70 -4.49
CA GLY A 114 -0.64 -14.76 -3.05
C GLY A 114 0.58 -15.62 -2.68
N GLY A 115 0.53 -16.30 -1.53
CA GLY A 115 1.64 -17.10 -1.02
C GLY A 115 2.73 -16.26 -0.36
N LYS A 116 3.89 -16.89 -0.08
CA LYS A 116 4.98 -16.25 0.69
C LYS A 116 5.57 -15.07 -0.09
N LEU A 117 5.42 -13.87 0.47
CA LEU A 117 6.03 -12.64 -0.04
C LEU A 117 7.30 -12.33 0.77
N TRP A 118 8.47 -12.83 0.39
CA TRP A 118 9.70 -12.51 1.14
C TRP A 118 10.02 -10.99 1.08
N PRO A 119 10.50 -10.37 2.19
CA PRO A 119 10.81 -10.95 3.50
C PRO A 119 9.63 -11.02 4.48
N HIS A 120 8.43 -10.65 4.05
CA HIS A 120 7.22 -10.61 4.88
C HIS A 120 6.75 -11.99 5.36
N VAL A 121 6.23 -12.00 6.58
CA VAL A 121 5.56 -13.17 7.16
C VAL A 121 4.08 -13.22 6.75
N THR A 122 3.44 -12.06 6.59
CA THR A 122 2.04 -11.87 6.20
C THR A 122 1.89 -11.75 4.67
N HIS A 123 0.91 -10.96 4.17
CA HIS A 123 0.71 -10.65 2.75
C HIS A 123 0.42 -11.84 1.82
N ARG A 124 -0.11 -12.94 2.35
CA ARG A 124 -0.24 -14.19 1.56
C ARG A 124 -1.55 -14.36 0.80
N ASN A 125 -2.61 -13.67 1.17
CA ASN A 125 -3.95 -13.94 0.64
C ASN A 125 -4.70 -12.70 0.12
N GLY A 126 -4.01 -11.56 0.00
CA GLY A 126 -4.58 -10.32 -0.52
C GLY A 126 -5.48 -9.54 0.45
N GLU A 127 -5.54 -9.93 1.73
CA GLU A 127 -6.30 -9.22 2.79
C GLU A 127 -5.49 -8.14 3.51
N ALA A 128 -4.18 -8.04 3.28
CA ALA A 128 -3.31 -7.17 4.06
C ALA A 128 -2.56 -6.18 3.18
N VAL A 129 -2.57 -4.91 3.57
CA VAL A 129 -1.94 -3.80 2.85
C VAL A 129 -1.03 -3.03 3.80
N ASP A 130 0.20 -2.77 3.38
CA ASP A 130 1.06 -1.79 4.02
C ASP A 130 0.71 -0.39 3.48
N PHE A 131 0.52 0.56 4.39
CA PHE A 131 0.43 1.97 4.06
C PHE A 131 1.54 2.71 4.79
N PHE A 132 2.39 3.41 4.05
CA PHE A 132 3.35 4.30 4.70
C PHE A 132 2.60 5.41 5.42
N VAL A 133 3.11 5.80 6.59
CA VAL A 133 2.52 6.90 7.35
C VAL A 133 2.56 8.18 6.50
N PRO A 134 1.48 8.98 6.45
CA PRO A 134 1.54 10.31 5.84
C PRO A 134 2.61 11.16 6.54
N VAL A 135 3.30 12.01 5.79
CA VAL A 135 4.41 12.83 6.31
C VAL A 135 4.25 14.29 5.94
N ILE A 136 4.70 15.16 6.84
CA ILE A 136 4.91 16.58 6.58
C ILE A 136 6.40 16.81 6.30
N ASP A 137 6.71 17.39 5.16
CA ASP A 137 8.07 17.85 4.83
C ASP A 137 8.41 19.08 5.67
N LYS A 138 9.50 19.01 6.44
CA LYS A 138 9.91 20.08 7.35
C LYS A 138 10.30 21.37 6.66
N ARG A 139 10.73 21.28 5.40
CA ARG A 139 11.17 22.44 4.63
C ARG A 139 9.99 23.25 4.11
N SER A 140 8.98 22.58 3.56
CA SER A 140 7.80 23.22 2.98
C SER A 140 6.65 23.38 3.97
N GLY A 141 6.63 22.61 5.05
CA GLY A 141 5.53 22.54 6.01
C GLY A 141 4.27 21.90 5.42
N LYS A 142 4.39 21.13 4.34
CA LYS A 142 3.26 20.53 3.60
C LYS A 142 3.33 19.02 3.60
N SER A 143 2.18 18.38 3.38
CA SER A 143 2.13 16.94 3.14
C SER A 143 2.93 16.59 1.88
N ASP A 144 3.70 15.50 1.96
CA ASP A 144 4.45 14.96 0.83
C ASP A 144 4.28 13.45 0.76
N PHE A 145 4.55 12.88 -0.40
CA PHE A 145 4.59 11.44 -0.54
C PHE A 145 5.76 10.87 0.26
N PHE A 146 5.51 9.78 0.99
CA PHE A 146 6.55 9.11 1.75
C PHE A 146 7.80 8.84 0.89
N PRO A 147 9.01 9.14 1.39
CA PRO A 147 10.24 8.98 0.64
C PRO A 147 10.55 7.49 0.45
N SER A 148 10.53 7.03 -0.79
CA SER A 148 10.88 5.66 -1.14
C SER A 148 11.96 5.66 -2.23
N SER A 149 13.07 4.98 -1.95
CA SER A 149 14.23 4.87 -2.83
C SER A 149 14.96 3.56 -2.58
N LEU A 150 15.84 3.15 -3.48
CA LEU A 150 16.69 1.97 -3.23
C LEU A 150 17.59 2.16 -2.00
N PHE A 151 18.03 3.40 -1.71
CA PHE A 151 18.92 3.72 -0.59
C PHE A 151 18.28 3.53 0.78
N ASN A 152 16.96 3.67 0.89
CA ASN A 152 16.21 3.44 2.14
C ASN A 152 15.33 2.18 2.06
N LYS A 153 15.77 1.15 1.32
CA LYS A 153 15.05 -0.11 1.12
C LYS A 153 13.57 0.09 0.73
N LEU A 154 13.35 0.98 -0.24
CA LEU A 154 12.04 1.35 -0.76
C LEU A 154 11.11 2.03 0.27
N GLY A 155 11.69 2.65 1.30
CA GLY A 155 10.97 3.31 2.40
C GLY A 155 11.11 2.57 3.74
N TYR A 156 11.28 1.24 3.71
CA TYR A 156 11.32 0.37 4.91
C TYR A 156 12.59 0.48 5.77
N ASN A 157 13.53 1.37 5.41
CA ASN A 157 14.69 1.70 6.24
C ASN A 157 14.70 3.18 6.65
N PHE A 158 13.54 3.85 6.55
CA PHE A 158 13.35 5.18 7.10
C PHE A 158 13.01 5.05 8.59
N GLU A 159 13.70 5.80 9.44
CA GLU A 159 13.51 5.72 10.90
C GLU A 159 12.96 7.04 11.43
N PHE A 160 11.93 6.94 12.25
CA PHE A 160 11.45 8.04 13.07
C PHE A 160 11.92 7.87 14.51
N ASP A 161 12.07 8.98 15.22
CA ASP A 161 12.25 8.96 16.66
C ASP A 161 10.95 8.49 17.38
N ALA A 162 11.02 8.34 18.70
CA ALA A 162 9.88 7.91 19.51
C ALA A 162 8.68 8.88 19.50
N LYS A 163 8.79 10.03 18.84
CA LYS A 163 7.74 11.05 18.67
C LYS A 163 7.29 11.18 17.21
N GLY A 164 7.74 10.30 16.31
CA GLY A 164 7.40 10.35 14.90
C GLY A 164 8.15 11.42 14.12
N ARG A 165 9.39 11.75 14.49
CA ARG A 165 10.17 12.83 13.86
C ARG A 165 11.46 12.31 13.26
N SER A 166 11.89 12.92 12.15
CA SER A 166 13.19 12.70 11.53
C SER A 166 13.89 14.04 11.24
N SER A 167 15.03 14.04 10.56
CA SER A 167 15.69 15.28 10.14
C SER A 167 14.94 16.04 9.04
N VAL A 168 14.11 15.35 8.26
CA VAL A 168 13.47 15.90 7.04
C VAL A 168 11.94 15.84 7.07
N TYR A 169 11.37 14.86 7.75
CA TYR A 169 9.92 14.65 7.83
C TYR A 169 9.46 14.51 9.28
N ASP A 170 8.23 14.93 9.55
CA ASP A 170 7.45 14.50 10.72
C ASP A 170 6.25 13.66 10.24
N ILE A 171 5.84 12.68 11.04
CA ILE A 171 4.61 11.92 10.78
C ILE A 171 3.41 12.86 10.92
N ASP A 172 2.57 12.89 9.89
CA ASP A 172 1.28 13.57 9.92
C ASP A 172 0.23 12.67 10.59
N PHE A 173 0.18 12.72 11.92
CA PHE A 173 -0.78 11.93 12.70
C PHE A 173 -2.24 12.32 12.41
N ALA A 174 -2.52 13.58 12.08
CA ALA A 174 -3.87 14.02 11.74
C ALA A 174 -4.30 13.47 10.38
N GLY A 175 -3.42 13.56 9.37
CA GLY A 175 -3.61 12.94 8.06
C GLY A 175 -3.76 11.42 8.15
N LEU A 176 -3.00 10.75 9.01
CA LEU A 176 -3.15 9.31 9.29
C LEU A 176 -4.52 8.99 9.92
N ALA A 177 -5.00 9.82 10.85
CA ALA A 177 -6.30 9.61 11.48
C ALA A 177 -7.45 9.75 10.48
N VAL A 178 -7.43 10.80 9.67
CA VAL A 178 -8.41 11.02 8.59
C VAL A 178 -8.39 9.85 7.60
N PHE A 179 -7.21 9.36 7.23
CA PHE A 179 -7.06 8.19 6.37
C PHE A 179 -7.72 6.94 6.97
N LEU A 180 -7.47 6.65 8.24
CA LEU A 180 -8.04 5.46 8.90
C LEU A 180 -9.56 5.53 9.05
N HIS A 181 -10.11 6.72 9.29
CA HIS A 181 -11.57 6.94 9.31
C HIS A 181 -12.21 6.65 7.97
N GLU A 182 -11.69 7.25 6.89
CA GLU A 182 -12.24 7.02 5.56
C GLU A 182 -12.03 5.56 5.12
N LEU A 183 -10.87 4.96 5.42
CA LEU A 183 -10.61 3.55 5.14
C LEU A 183 -11.62 2.63 5.84
N ARG A 184 -11.89 2.87 7.12
CA ARG A 184 -12.87 2.11 7.89
C ARG A 184 -14.27 2.28 7.31
N LYS A 185 -14.67 3.49 6.93
CA LYS A 185 -15.97 3.78 6.32
C LYS A 185 -16.13 3.04 4.99
N GLN A 186 -15.16 3.11 4.10
CA GLN A 186 -15.20 2.41 2.81
C GLN A 186 -15.18 0.88 2.98
N ALA A 187 -14.40 0.39 3.95
CA ALA A 187 -14.38 -1.02 4.33
C ALA A 187 -15.75 -1.53 4.83
N ALA A 188 -16.45 -0.71 5.63
CA ALA A 188 -17.80 -1.02 6.09
C ALA A 188 -18.83 -1.05 4.94
N ILE A 189 -18.78 -0.06 4.04
CA ILE A 189 -19.65 0.00 2.84
C ILE A 189 -19.47 -1.24 1.96
N ALA A 190 -18.22 -1.68 1.77
CA ALA A 190 -17.90 -2.84 0.95
C ALA A 190 -18.20 -4.19 1.64
N GLY A 191 -18.57 -4.20 2.93
CA GLY A 191 -18.77 -5.42 3.72
C GLY A 191 -17.48 -6.24 3.87
N ALA A 192 -16.35 -5.57 4.11
CA ALA A 192 -15.07 -6.18 4.48
C ALA A 192 -14.34 -5.26 5.47
N PRO A 193 -14.77 -5.27 6.74
CA PRO A 193 -14.28 -4.32 7.75
C PRO A 193 -12.78 -4.50 8.01
N VAL A 194 -12.15 -3.43 8.53
CA VAL A 194 -10.78 -3.50 9.03
C VAL A 194 -10.74 -4.39 10.28
N GLN A 195 -10.00 -5.49 10.22
CA GLN A 195 -9.83 -6.45 11.30
C GLN A 195 -8.77 -6.00 12.31
N LEU A 196 -7.66 -5.44 11.81
CA LEU A 196 -6.50 -5.10 12.61
C LEU A 196 -5.68 -4.00 11.92
N VAL A 197 -5.25 -3.01 12.68
CA VAL A 197 -4.20 -2.06 12.31
C VAL A 197 -2.97 -2.36 13.15
N ILE A 198 -1.87 -2.73 12.50
CA ILE A 198 -0.58 -2.89 13.15
C ILE A 198 0.18 -1.57 12.96
N PHE A 199 0.51 -0.92 14.07
CA PHE A 199 1.27 0.32 14.11
C PHE A 199 2.17 0.32 15.35
N ALA A 200 3.33 0.96 15.29
CA ALA A 200 4.26 1.07 16.41
C ALA A 200 3.53 1.53 17.70
N PRO A 201 3.49 0.70 18.78
CA PRO A 201 2.72 0.99 19.98
C PRO A 201 3.05 2.35 20.62
N GLU A 202 4.33 2.73 20.62
CA GLU A 202 4.80 4.02 21.11
C GLU A 202 4.28 5.24 20.33
N LEU A 203 3.91 5.06 19.05
CA LEU A 203 3.40 6.13 18.19
C LEU A 203 1.88 6.27 18.24
N GLN A 204 1.16 5.22 18.62
CA GLN A 204 -0.30 5.23 18.71
C GLN A 204 -0.85 6.34 19.62
N GLN A 205 -0.14 6.70 20.69
CA GLN A 205 -0.56 7.79 21.55
C GLN A 205 -0.59 9.16 20.86
N PHE A 206 0.26 9.40 19.85
CA PHE A 206 0.26 10.66 19.11
C PHE A 206 -0.89 10.69 18.12
N LEU A 207 -1.18 9.54 17.49
CA LEU A 207 -2.38 9.36 16.67
C LEU A 207 -3.66 9.65 17.47
N PHE A 208 -3.81 9.07 18.67
CA PHE A 208 -5.03 9.24 19.47
C PHE A 208 -5.17 10.60 20.16
N ARG A 209 -4.10 11.41 20.17
CA ARG A 209 -4.13 12.77 20.74
C ARG A 209 -4.54 13.83 19.73
N THR A 210 -4.58 13.51 18.43
CA THR A 210 -5.14 14.44 17.44
C THR A 210 -6.64 14.54 17.61
N SER A 211 -7.22 15.67 17.18
CA SER A 211 -8.66 15.88 17.20
C SER A 211 -9.39 14.82 16.38
N GLU A 212 -8.81 14.44 15.24
CA GLU A 212 -9.34 13.46 14.29
C GLU A 212 -9.16 12.02 14.78
N GLY A 213 -8.17 11.76 15.65
CA GLY A 213 -7.79 10.42 16.07
C GLY A 213 -8.34 9.97 17.43
N ALA A 214 -9.02 10.86 18.15
CA ALA A 214 -9.43 10.65 19.54
C ALA A 214 -10.30 9.39 19.75
N ASP A 215 -11.15 9.05 18.79
CA ASP A 215 -12.07 7.90 18.86
C ASP A 215 -11.53 6.64 18.19
N LEU A 216 -10.41 6.71 17.43
CA LEU A 216 -9.88 5.59 16.64
C LEU A 216 -9.64 4.33 17.48
N SER A 217 -9.16 4.49 18.71
CA SER A 217 -8.91 3.37 19.62
C SER A 217 -10.18 2.61 20.03
N SER A 218 -11.35 3.24 19.90
CA SER A 218 -12.66 2.66 20.21
C SER A 218 -13.34 2.01 18.99
N ILE A 219 -13.03 2.50 17.78
CA ILE A 219 -13.69 2.05 16.53
C ILE A 219 -12.82 1.14 15.66
N LEU A 220 -11.52 1.06 15.95
CA LEU A 220 -10.54 0.19 15.27
C LEU A 220 -9.72 -0.59 16.29
N ARG A 221 -9.32 -1.80 15.91
CA ARG A 221 -8.44 -2.63 16.71
C ARG A 221 -6.99 -2.40 16.31
N PHE A 222 -6.18 -1.89 17.25
CA PHE A 222 -4.74 -1.71 17.07
C PHE A 222 -3.91 -2.84 17.70
N SER A 223 -2.75 -3.14 17.12
CA SER A 223 -1.77 -4.05 17.72
C SER A 223 -1.16 -3.45 18.98
N ARG A 224 -1.09 -4.23 20.08
CA ARG A 224 -0.47 -3.77 21.34
C ARG A 224 0.96 -4.25 21.55
N LYS A 225 1.34 -5.37 20.92
CA LYS A 225 2.68 -5.96 21.05
C LYS A 225 3.61 -5.34 20.02
N ARG A 226 4.84 -5.04 20.44
CA ARG A 226 5.91 -4.68 19.51
C ARG A 226 6.17 -5.83 18.54
N SER A 227 6.24 -5.49 17.27
CA SER A 227 6.77 -6.39 16.25
C SER A 227 8.29 -6.46 16.35
N TRP A 228 8.88 -7.57 15.88
CA TRP A 228 10.34 -7.74 15.83
C TRP A 228 11.01 -6.72 14.89
N VAL A 229 10.34 -6.40 13.78
CA VAL A 229 10.68 -5.25 12.93
C VAL A 229 9.89 -4.05 13.42
N ARG A 230 10.52 -2.88 13.58
CA ARG A 230 9.80 -1.63 13.85
C ARG A 230 8.89 -1.30 12.66
N HIS A 231 7.71 -0.76 12.95
CA HIS A 231 6.70 -0.35 11.97
C HIS A 231 6.34 1.11 12.29
N ASP A 232 7.35 1.97 12.36
CA ASP A 232 7.19 3.40 12.60
C ASP A 232 7.00 4.19 11.31
N GLU A 233 7.47 3.63 10.20
CA GLU A 233 7.38 4.19 8.86
C GLU A 233 6.10 3.78 8.11
N HIS A 234 5.41 2.73 8.56
CA HIS A 234 4.17 2.27 7.94
C HIS A 234 3.21 1.65 8.96
N ILE A 235 1.93 1.62 8.59
CA ILE A 235 0.91 0.78 9.21
C ILE A 235 0.65 -0.44 8.33
N HIS A 236 0.39 -1.58 8.96
CA HIS A 236 -0.04 -2.78 8.28
C HIS A 236 -1.51 -3.06 8.62
N VAL A 237 -2.39 -2.96 7.63
CA VAL A 237 -3.83 -3.07 7.81
C VAL A 237 -4.32 -4.39 7.25
N VAL A 238 -5.07 -5.15 8.07
CA VAL A 238 -5.70 -6.40 7.68
C VAL A 238 -7.20 -6.20 7.58
N PHE A 239 -7.79 -6.58 6.45
CA PHE A 239 -9.23 -6.60 6.21
C PHE A 239 -9.80 -7.99 6.50
N ASP A 240 -11.04 -8.06 6.98
CA ASP A 240 -11.76 -9.33 7.17
C ASP A 240 -12.57 -9.67 5.92
N LEU A 241 -12.11 -10.67 5.16
CA LEU A 241 -12.83 -11.20 4.01
C LEU A 241 -13.35 -12.62 4.28
N PRO A 242 -14.44 -13.04 3.61
CA PRO A 242 -14.94 -14.41 3.68
C PRO A 242 -14.05 -15.38 2.85
N CYS A 243 -12.78 -15.50 3.22
CA CYS A 243 -11.85 -16.41 2.56
C CYS A 243 -12.22 -17.87 2.80
N LYS A 244 -11.93 -18.72 1.82
CA LYS A 244 -12.04 -20.18 1.97
C LYS A 244 -10.96 -20.66 2.92
N ARG A 245 -11.35 -20.92 4.16
CA ARG A 245 -10.49 -21.48 5.21
C ARG A 245 -10.76 -22.99 5.25
N GLY A 246 -9.70 -23.78 5.10
CA GLY A 246 -9.71 -25.23 5.22
C GLY A 246 -8.81 -25.64 6.37
#